data_AF-A0A7R9L8B5-F1
#
_entry.id   AF-A0A7R9L8B5-F1
#
_cell.length_a   1.000
_cell.length_b   1.000
_cell.length_c   1.000
_cell.angle_alpha   90.00
_cell.angle_beta   90.00
_cell.angle_gamma   90.00
#
_symmetry.space_group_name_H-M   'P 1'
#
loop_
_entity.id
_entity.type
_entity.pdbx_description
1 polymer ?
#
loop_
_entity_poly.entity_id
_entity_poly.type
_entity_poly.pdbx_seq_one_letter_code
_entity_poly.pdbx_strand_id
1 'polypeptide(L)'
;MPALKARDQRVSHAPIRIANLTPQERRLAVKNALRYLPPKHHSLLSKEFAQELDQFGHIYMYRFVPDFEMRAHPIDEYPAKCREGAAIMLY
;
A
#
# COMPACT_ATOMS: atom_id res chain seq x y z
N MET A 1 10.25 10.83 -0.24
CA MET A 1 9.55 9.52 -0.37
C MET A 1 10.04 8.66 0.78
N PRO A 2 9.17 7.93 1.49
CA PRO A 2 9.58 7.05 2.59
C PRO A 2 10.57 5.99 2.12
N ALA A 3 11.38 5.41 3.01
CA ALA A 3 12.26 4.30 2.70
C ALA A 3 11.48 3.01 2.38
N LEU A 4 12.11 2.04 1.70
CA LEU A 4 11.50 0.72 1.51
C LEU A 4 11.28 0.07 2.89
N LYS A 5 10.10 -0.51 3.09
CA LYS A 5 9.76 -1.21 4.33
C LYS A 5 9.70 -2.70 4.08
N ALA A 6 10.35 -3.47 4.97
CA ALA A 6 10.21 -4.91 4.99
C ALA A 6 8.85 -5.30 5.58
N ARG A 7 8.37 -6.48 5.20
CA ARG A 7 7.14 -7.06 5.74
C ARG A 7 7.36 -7.41 7.23
N ASP A 8 6.56 -6.82 8.12
CA ASP A 8 6.68 -7.03 9.57
C ASP A 8 6.25 -8.44 9.98
N GLN A 9 7.18 -9.26 10.49
CA GLN A 9 6.87 -10.65 10.86
C GLN A 9 6.06 -10.79 12.16
N ARG A 10 5.88 -9.71 12.93
CA ARG A 10 5.17 -9.72 14.21
C ARG A 10 3.65 -9.71 14.06
N VAL A 11 3.15 -9.36 12.88
CA VAL A 11 1.70 -9.31 12.60
C VAL A 11 1.30 -10.48 11.69
N SER A 12 0.07 -10.96 11.87
CA SER A 12 -0.50 -11.94 10.96
C SER A 12 -0.64 -11.33 9.57
N HIS A 13 -0.32 -12.13 8.55
CA HIS A 13 -0.46 -11.70 7.17
C HIS A 13 -1.49 -12.52 6.42
N ALA A 14 -2.08 -11.88 5.41
CA ALA A 14 -2.87 -12.60 4.43
C ALA A 14 -2.02 -13.70 3.73
N PRO A 15 -2.65 -14.85 3.42
CA PRO A 15 -1.99 -15.91 2.66
C PRO A 15 -1.57 -15.40 1.27
N ILE A 16 -0.49 -15.97 0.75
CA ILE A 16 0.00 -15.65 -0.59
C ILE A 16 -1.06 -16.07 -1.60
N ARG A 17 -1.51 -15.14 -2.44
CA ARG A 17 -2.46 -15.44 -3.51
C ARG A 17 -1.69 -15.90 -4.74
N ILE A 18 -2.12 -16.99 -5.38
CA ILE A 18 -1.59 -17.35 -6.69
C ILE A 18 -2.29 -16.45 -7.70
N ALA A 19 -1.63 -15.37 -8.10
CA ALA A 19 -2.12 -14.49 -9.14
C ALA A 19 -1.89 -15.19 -10.49
N ASN A 20 -2.89 -15.92 -11.00
CA ASN A 20 -2.89 -16.51 -12.35
C ASN A 20 -3.02 -15.41 -13.43
N LEU A 21 -2.09 -14.45 -13.42
CA LEU A 21 -2.07 -13.32 -14.33
C LEU A 21 -1.14 -13.63 -15.50
N THR A 22 -1.63 -13.36 -16.70
CA THR A 22 -0.80 -13.32 -17.91
C THR A 22 0.26 -12.21 -17.80
N PRO A 23 1.35 -12.26 -18.60
CA PRO A 23 2.34 -11.19 -18.63
C PRO A 23 1.74 -9.80 -18.93
N GLN A 24 0.65 -9.74 -19.70
CA GLN A 24 -0.03 -8.49 -20.02
C GLN A 24 -0.82 -7.95 -18.82
N GLU A 25 -1.57 -8.81 -18.13
CA GLU A 25 -2.31 -8.44 -16.92
C GLU A 25 -1.37 -8.04 -15.79
N ARG A 26 -0.21 -8.70 -15.68
CA ARG A 26 0.81 -8.33 -14.71
C ARG A 26 1.34 -6.92 -14.94
N ARG A 27 1.65 -6.56 -16.20
CA ARG A 27 2.03 -5.18 -16.56
C ARG A 27 0.91 -4.19 -16.28
N LEU A 28 -0.34 -4.57 -16.55
CA LEU A 28 -1.51 -3.74 -16.28
C LEU A 28 -1.71 -3.50 -14.79
N ALA A 29 -1.53 -4.52 -13.93
CA ALA A 29 -1.62 -4.40 -12.49
C ALA A 29 -0.61 -3.38 -11.93
N VAL A 30 0.65 -3.46 -12.38
CA VAL A 30 1.69 -2.49 -12.00
C VAL A 30 1.33 -1.09 -12.49
N LYS A 31 0.86 -0.95 -13.73
CA LYS A 31 0.42 0.36 -14.28
C LYS A 31 -0.76 0.94 -13.48
N ASN A 32 -1.71 0.11 -13.08
CA ASN A 32 -2.86 0.52 -12.26
C ASN A 32 -2.42 1.03 -10.89
N ALA A 33 -1.46 0.35 -10.25
CA ALA A 33 -0.88 0.78 -8.98
C ALA A 33 -0.15 2.13 -9.11
N LEU A 34 0.60 2.33 -10.20
CA LEU A 34 1.35 3.57 -10.45
C LEU A 34 0.47 4.79 -10.76
N ARG A 35 -0.80 4.61 -11.16
CA ARG A 35 -1.73 5.69 -11.51
C ARG A 35 -1.89 6.74 -10.42
N TYR A 36 -1.79 6.32 -9.16
CA TYR A 36 -2.00 7.19 -7.99
C TYR A 36 -0.73 7.90 -7.50
N LEU A 37 0.40 7.70 -8.19
CA LEU A 37 1.72 8.13 -7.73
C LEU A 37 2.37 9.09 -8.72
N PRO A 38 3.18 10.07 -8.25
CA PRO A 38 3.90 10.98 -9.13
C PRO A 38 4.83 10.25 -10.13
N PRO A 39 4.86 10.64 -11.43
CA PRO A 39 5.65 9.97 -12.47
C PRO A 39 7.14 9.83 -12.15
N LYS A 40 7.71 10.80 -11.43
CA LYS A 40 9.12 10.78 -10.99
C LYS A 40 9.50 9.56 -10.16
N HIS A 41 8.52 8.87 -9.56
CA HIS A 41 8.75 7.67 -8.75
C HIS A 41 8.47 6.36 -9.50
N HIS A 42 7.91 6.41 -10.71
CA HIS A 42 7.46 5.22 -11.43
C HIS A 42 8.59 4.24 -11.75
N SER A 43 9.78 4.72 -12.09
CA SER A 43 10.93 3.86 -12.38
C SER A 43 11.33 2.98 -11.19
N LEU A 44 11.28 3.54 -9.97
CA LEU A 44 11.56 2.80 -8.75
C LEU A 44 10.38 1.90 -8.37
N LEU A 45 9.19 2.50 -8.24
CA LEU A 45 8.01 1.83 -7.71
C LEU A 45 7.50 0.70 -8.62
N SER A 46 7.72 0.79 -9.94
CA SER A 46 7.38 -0.29 -10.86
C SER A 46 8.09 -1.60 -10.53
N LYS A 47 9.38 -1.53 -10.15
CA LYS A 47 10.18 -2.71 -9.78
C LYS A 47 9.70 -3.29 -8.45
N GLU A 48 9.44 -2.43 -7.47
CA GLU A 48 8.94 -2.81 -6.15
C GLU A 48 7.56 -3.47 -6.25
N PHE A 49 6.64 -2.88 -7.00
CA PHE A 49 5.30 -3.43 -7.20
C PHE A 49 5.31 -4.74 -7.99
N ALA A 50 6.19 -4.85 -9.00
CA ALA A 50 6.36 -6.11 -9.71
C ALA A 50 6.87 -7.23 -8.80
N GLN A 51 7.75 -6.90 -7.83
CA GLN A 51 8.27 -7.83 -6.84
C GLN A 51 7.21 -8.22 -5.80
N GLU A 52 6.43 -7.27 -5.29
CA GLU A 52 5.31 -7.57 -4.38
C GLU A 52 4.29 -8.51 -5.03
N LEU A 53 3.98 -8.28 -6.31
CA LEU A 53 3.06 -9.12 -7.06
C LEU A 53 3.59 -10.55 -7.23
N ASP A 54 4.90 -10.74 -7.38
CA ASP A 54 5.52 -12.08 -7.40
C ASP A 54 5.53 -12.76 -6.03
N GLN A 55 5.91 -12.01 -5.00
CA GLN A 55 6.13 -12.59 -3.67
C GLN A 55 4.82 -12.85 -2.92
N PHE A 56 3.81 -12.02 -3.13
CA PHE A 56 2.58 -12.03 -2.34
C PHE A 56 1.32 -12.24 -3.18
N GLY A 57 1.43 -12.19 -4.52
CA GLY A 57 0.28 -12.22 -5.41
C GLY A 57 -0.55 -10.93 -5.39
N HIS A 58 -0.05 -9.89 -4.74
CA HIS A 58 -0.75 -8.62 -4.58
C HIS A 58 0.24 -7.47 -4.34
N ILE A 59 -0.15 -6.27 -4.76
CA ILE A 59 0.63 -5.03 -4.59
C ILE A 59 0.04 -4.31 -3.37
N TYR A 60 0.71 -4.42 -2.22
CA TYR A 60 0.32 -3.78 -0.96
C TYR A 60 0.89 -2.38 -0.80
N MET A 61 1.96 -2.08 -1.54
CA MET A 61 2.71 -0.84 -1.45
C MET A 61 3.31 -0.63 -0.05
N TYR A 62 4.03 -1.62 0.48
CA TYR A 62 4.52 -1.63 1.88
C TYR A 62 5.33 -0.39 2.26
N ARG A 63 6.02 0.23 1.28
CA ARG A 63 6.72 1.51 1.44
C ARG A 63 5.86 2.63 2.07
N PHE A 64 4.55 2.64 1.81
CA PHE A 64 3.64 3.70 2.26
C PHE A 64 2.84 3.36 3.52
N VAL A 65 3.04 2.16 4.10
CA VAL A 65 2.47 1.83 5.41
C VAL A 65 2.97 2.85 6.43
N PRO A 66 2.14 3.46 7.29
CA PRO A 66 2.60 4.42 8.28
C PRO A 66 3.60 3.83 9.29
N ASP A 67 4.46 4.67 9.86
CA ASP A 67 5.41 4.26 10.91
C ASP A 67 4.82 4.32 12.32
N PHE A 68 3.67 4.98 12.49
CA PHE A 68 2.97 5.04 13.75
C PHE A 68 2.07 3.81 13.95
N GLU A 69 1.74 3.53 15.20
CA GLU A 69 0.81 2.47 15.56
C GLU A 69 -0.57 2.75 14.96
N MET A 70 -1.04 1.85 14.09
CA MET A 70 -2.39 1.93 13.54
C MET A 70 -3.41 1.55 14.62
N ARG A 71 -4.00 2.55 15.26
CA ARG A 71 -5.08 2.43 16.24
C ARG A 71 -5.98 3.66 16.23
N ALA A 72 -7.15 3.54 16.84
CA ALA A 72 -8.06 4.67 16.94
C ALA A 72 -7.50 5.72 17.92
N HIS A 73 -7.36 6.94 17.43
CA HIS A 73 -7.08 8.14 18.21
C HIS A 73 -8.38 8.90 18.60
N PRO A 74 -8.34 9.80 19.60
CA PRO A 74 -9.42 10.75 19.85
C PRO A 74 -9.83 11.54 18.59
N ILE A 75 -11.13 11.78 18.42
CA ILE A 75 -11.68 12.38 17.18
C ILE A 75 -11.10 13.77 16.86
N ASP A 76 -10.71 14.52 17.88
CA ASP A 76 -10.16 15.87 17.75
C ASP A 76 -8.68 15.89 17.31
N GLU A 77 -8.00 14.74 17.29
CA GLU A 77 -6.61 14.61 16.81
C GLU A 77 -6.52 14.47 15.27
N TYR A 78 -7.63 14.18 14.59
CA TYR A 78 -7.61 13.97 13.15
C TYR A 78 -7.67 15.30 12.39
N PRO A 79 -6.81 15.50 11.39
CA PRO A 79 -6.80 16.73 10.58
C PRO A 79 -7.93 16.72 9.54
N ALA A 80 -9.18 16.78 10.01
CA ALA A 80 -10.39 16.79 9.19
C ALA A 80 -11.05 18.18 9.19
N LYS A 81 -11.81 18.49 8.12
CA LYS A 81 -12.61 19.71 8.04
C LYS A 81 -13.99 19.59 8.71
N CYS A 82 -14.45 18.38 8.95
CA CYS A 82 -15.74 18.08 9.58
C CYS A 82 -15.62 16.85 10.49
N ARG A 83 -16.54 16.74 11.46
CA ARG A 83 -16.54 15.65 12.45
C ARG A 83 -16.84 14.30 11.81
N GLU A 84 -17.68 14.28 10.78
CA GLU A 84 -18.05 13.07 10.05
C GLU A 84 -16.85 12.50 9.30
N GLY A 85 -16.03 13.36 8.69
CA GLY A 85 -14.78 12.96 8.04
C GLY A 85 -13.75 12.41 9.04
N ALA A 86 -13.63 13.03 10.21
CA ALA A 86 -12.81 12.52 11.30
C ALA A 86 -13.29 11.14 11.79
N ALA A 87 -14.61 10.97 11.93
CA ALA A 87 -15.20 9.71 12.38
C ALA A 87 -14.95 8.54 11.40
N ILE A 88 -14.89 8.79 10.08
CA ILE A 88 -14.53 7.77 9.08
C ILE A 88 -13.05 7.36 9.18
N MET A 89 -12.17 8.26 9.62
CA MET A 89 -10.74 7.98 9.76
C MET A 89 -10.40 7.23 11.06
N LEU A 90 -11.35 7.09 11.99
CA LEU A 90 -11.19 6.26 13.19
C LEU A 90 -10.99 4.80 12.76
N TYR A 91 -9.78 4.28 12.93
CA TYR A 91 -9.40 2.91 12.57
C TYR A 91 -8.59 2.26 13.67
#